data_AF-A0A086LU61-F1
#
_entry.id   AF-A0A086LU61-F1
#
_cell.length_a   1.000
_cell.length_b   1.000
_cell.length_c   1.000
_cell.angle_alpha   90.00
_cell.angle_beta   90.00
_cell.angle_gamma   90.00
#
_symmetry.space_group_name_H-M   'P 1'
#
loop_
_entity.id
_entity.type
_entity.pdbx_description
1 polymer ?
#
loop_
_entity_poly.entity_id
_entity_poly.type
_entity_poly.pdbx_seq_one_letter_code
_entity_poly.pdbx_strand_id
1 'polypeptide(L)'
;MQFIRCAKSDPHTGRNVRHCLYGLDADLIMLSLASHEPHFCLLREEVVFGKAVSRGPQDRMLTKRENLQLLHISLLREYLFLEFAAAALRSTPPKESDEHPKRSETASTSEADALDTKAAAIALCPSLLYPRERERIIDDYVLFCFMVGNDFLPHPKATDIADGGLDLLMSCYKEYLQRYAVLAEQAPSREGPWLSTGCGQINFCNFFLFLSLFVDTVETDLLQEWAADSQWMKWKRRNKSEVEEERRPASEDALLAYRESFYLKKMGMDASTPEGRKQIDRLAVDYLEGLQWVLYYYYRGPQYSGWTWFYPHHYAPFMTDLADLRRKEIRFPASKPYAPFMQLLSILPPKSASLLPKALRPILLSPTPELLPYFPDDFEVDMEGCTVRKERRKEKRDDKNRENANPERREL
;
A
#
# COMPACT_ATOMS: atom_id res chain seq x y z
N MET A 1 15.79 -3.40 -13.97
CA MET A 1 14.82 -4.13 -14.81
C MET A 1 14.82 -3.79 -16.30
N GLN A 2 15.35 -2.64 -16.76
CA GLN A 2 15.37 -2.30 -18.20
C GLN A 2 16.02 -3.39 -19.08
N PHE A 3 17.16 -3.95 -18.65
CA PHE A 3 17.83 -5.04 -19.37
C PHE A 3 16.90 -6.24 -19.62
N ILE A 4 16.18 -6.70 -18.59
CA ILE A 4 15.25 -7.83 -18.70
C ILE A 4 14.13 -7.51 -19.68
N ARG A 5 13.53 -6.30 -19.62
CA ARG A 5 12.50 -5.88 -20.57
C ARG A 5 13.02 -5.88 -22.02
N CYS A 6 14.22 -5.35 -22.26
CA CYS A 6 14.85 -5.37 -23.57
C CYS A 6 15.12 -6.81 -24.05
N ALA A 7 15.65 -7.67 -23.19
CA ALA A 7 15.90 -9.07 -23.50
C ALA A 7 14.59 -9.81 -23.88
N LYS A 8 13.49 -9.58 -23.15
CA LYS A 8 12.16 -10.14 -23.46
C LYS A 8 11.60 -9.69 -24.81
N SER A 9 11.94 -8.47 -25.25
CA SER A 9 11.51 -7.95 -26.55
C SER A 9 12.33 -8.50 -27.72
N ASP A 10 13.51 -9.06 -27.47
CA ASP A 10 14.36 -9.67 -28.50
C ASP A 10 13.84 -11.07 -28.87
N PRO A 11 13.45 -11.33 -30.13
CA PRO A 11 13.00 -12.63 -30.58
C PRO A 11 14.02 -13.78 -30.41
N HIS A 12 15.31 -13.46 -30.27
CA HIS A 12 16.39 -14.45 -30.12
C HIS A 12 16.57 -14.91 -28.67
N THR A 13 16.03 -14.16 -27.70
CA THR A 13 16.12 -14.55 -26.29
C THR A 13 15.15 -15.70 -26.01
N GLY A 14 15.67 -16.77 -25.40
CA GLY A 14 14.84 -17.91 -25.01
C GLY A 14 13.76 -17.53 -23.98
N ARG A 15 12.54 -18.06 -24.14
CA ARG A 15 11.41 -17.77 -23.22
C ARG A 15 11.56 -18.35 -21.81
N ASN A 16 12.52 -19.25 -21.61
CA ASN A 16 12.74 -19.97 -20.35
C ASN A 16 14.08 -19.61 -19.70
N VAL A 17 14.58 -18.39 -19.94
CA VAL A 17 15.77 -17.88 -19.25
C VAL A 17 15.50 -17.86 -17.75
N ARG A 18 16.49 -18.29 -16.95
CA ARG A 18 16.42 -18.31 -15.50
C ARG A 18 17.18 -17.12 -14.95
N HIS A 19 16.49 -16.24 -14.22
CA HIS A 19 17.06 -15.02 -13.65
C HIS A 19 17.34 -15.22 -12.16
N CYS A 20 18.51 -14.78 -11.72
CA CYS A 20 18.87 -14.66 -10.31
C CYS A 20 19.36 -13.23 -10.08
N LEU A 21 18.67 -12.48 -9.24
CA LEU A 21 19.05 -11.12 -8.86
C LEU A 21 19.48 -11.10 -7.40
N TYR A 22 20.62 -10.48 -7.12
CA TYR A 22 21.13 -10.34 -5.76
C TYR A 22 20.79 -8.96 -5.19
N GLY A 23 20.29 -8.92 -3.95
CA GLY A 23 20.08 -7.69 -3.19
C GLY A 23 19.10 -7.84 -2.02
N LEU A 24 19.12 -6.85 -1.12
CA LEU A 24 18.35 -6.86 0.14
C LEU A 24 17.06 -6.04 0.08
N ASP A 25 16.91 -5.17 -0.92
CA ASP A 25 15.78 -4.24 -0.98
C ASP A 25 14.46 -4.98 -1.23
N ALA A 26 13.40 -4.59 -0.53
CA ALA A 26 12.07 -5.18 -0.68
C ALA A 26 11.51 -4.95 -2.09
N ASP A 27 11.84 -3.81 -2.70
CA ASP A 27 11.47 -3.42 -4.07
C ASP A 27 11.92 -4.45 -5.12
N LEU A 28 12.98 -5.22 -4.85
CA LEU A 28 13.42 -6.28 -5.76
C LEU A 28 12.38 -7.39 -5.91
N ILE A 29 11.57 -7.66 -4.88
CA ILE A 29 10.46 -8.62 -4.97
C ILE A 29 9.43 -8.11 -5.98
N MET A 30 9.03 -6.84 -5.86
CA MET A 30 8.03 -6.21 -6.73
C MET A 30 8.55 -6.06 -8.17
N LEU A 31 9.81 -5.64 -8.35
CA LEU A 31 10.45 -5.58 -9.65
C LEU A 31 10.51 -6.96 -10.33
N SER A 32 10.75 -8.02 -9.55
CA SER A 32 10.80 -9.39 -10.09
C SER A 32 9.40 -9.89 -10.47
N LEU A 33 8.38 -9.59 -9.66
CA LEU A 33 6.98 -9.89 -9.97
C LEU A 33 6.51 -9.17 -11.23
N ALA A 34 6.73 -7.85 -11.30
CA ALA A 34 6.38 -6.98 -12.44
C ALA A 34 7.13 -7.33 -13.74
N SER A 35 8.24 -8.09 -13.63
CA SER A 35 8.94 -8.60 -14.83
C SER A 35 8.14 -9.67 -15.56
N HIS A 36 7.21 -10.37 -14.89
CA HIS A 36 6.49 -11.54 -15.38
C HIS A 36 7.40 -12.63 -15.97
N GLU A 37 8.62 -12.76 -15.47
CA GLU A 37 9.50 -13.87 -15.83
C GLU A 37 9.14 -15.12 -15.00
N PRO A 38 8.88 -16.27 -15.63
CA PRO A 38 8.42 -17.48 -14.93
C PRO A 38 9.51 -18.10 -14.04
N HIS A 39 10.78 -17.86 -14.36
CA HIS A 39 11.93 -18.42 -13.65
C HIS A 39 12.78 -17.30 -13.08
N PHE A 40 12.36 -16.79 -11.93
CA PHE A 40 13.06 -15.71 -11.23
C PHE A 40 13.30 -16.09 -9.76
N CYS A 41 14.52 -15.90 -9.29
CA CYS A 41 14.86 -15.96 -7.86
C CYS A 41 15.63 -14.73 -7.40
N LEU A 42 15.51 -14.42 -6.11
CA LEU A 42 16.31 -13.42 -5.43
C LEU A 42 17.29 -14.10 -4.49
N LEU A 43 18.57 -13.74 -4.60
CA LEU A 43 19.62 -14.16 -3.68
C LEU A 43 19.88 -13.03 -2.70
N ARG A 44 19.87 -13.30 -1.40
CA ARG A 44 20.08 -12.27 -0.38
C ARG A 44 20.75 -12.84 0.85
N GLU A 45 21.39 -12.01 1.65
CA GLU A 45 21.87 -12.43 2.97
C GLU A 45 20.70 -12.78 3.90
N GLU A 46 20.94 -13.74 4.78
CA GLU A 46 20.04 -14.02 5.88
C GLU A 46 19.95 -12.82 6.83
N VAL A 47 18.74 -12.28 6.97
CA VAL A 47 18.44 -11.22 7.95
C VAL A 47 17.99 -11.88 9.25
N VAL A 48 18.83 -11.80 10.29
CA VAL A 48 18.52 -12.28 11.64
C VAL A 48 17.96 -11.14 12.48
N PHE A 49 16.70 -11.23 12.88
CA PHE A 49 16.06 -10.25 13.76
C PHE A 49 16.44 -10.52 15.23
N GLY A 50 16.92 -9.50 15.96
CA GLY A 50 17.30 -9.63 17.38
C GLY A 50 18.36 -8.63 17.84
N LYS A 51 18.76 -8.69 19.12
CA LYS A 51 19.80 -7.81 19.68
C LYS A 51 21.11 -8.01 18.93
N ALA A 52 21.60 -6.95 18.29
CA ALA A 52 22.90 -6.92 17.65
C ALA A 52 23.99 -7.22 18.70
N VAL A 53 24.60 -8.40 18.62
CA VAL A 53 25.87 -8.65 19.31
C VAL A 53 26.90 -7.80 18.59
N SER A 54 27.49 -6.82 19.30
CA SER A 54 28.53 -5.94 18.79
C SER A 54 29.64 -6.75 18.11
N ARG A 55 29.65 -6.75 16.77
CA ARG A 55 30.71 -7.39 15.97
C ARG A 55 31.87 -6.42 15.83
N GLY A 56 33.06 -6.85 16.28
CA GLY A 56 34.29 -6.07 16.13
C GLY A 56 34.69 -5.88 14.65
N PRO A 57 35.66 -4.99 14.35
CA PRO A 57 36.10 -4.71 12.98
C PRO A 57 36.59 -5.96 12.21
N GLN A 58 37.12 -6.96 12.92
CA GLN A 58 37.61 -8.22 12.34
C GLN A 58 36.49 -9.18 11.89
N ASP A 59 35.29 -9.08 12.47
CA ASP A 59 34.09 -9.84 12.07
C ASP A 59 33.39 -9.24 10.83
N ARG A 60 33.85 -8.07 10.35
CA ARG A 60 33.32 -7.40 9.14
C ARG A 60 34.07 -7.78 7.85
N MET A 61 35.17 -8.52 7.96
CA MET A 61 35.82 -9.12 6.79
C MET A 61 35.07 -10.40 6.39
N LEU A 62 35.12 -10.76 5.10
CA LEU A 62 34.59 -12.01 4.50
C LEU A 62 35.28 -13.29 5.04
N THR A 63 35.55 -13.37 6.34
CA THR A 63 36.24 -14.48 7.01
C THR A 63 35.26 -15.52 7.56
N LYS A 64 33.98 -15.17 7.70
CA LYS A 64 32.89 -16.11 8.05
C LYS A 64 32.00 -16.36 6.84
N ARG A 65 31.54 -17.61 6.68
CA ARG A 65 30.51 -17.96 5.69
C ARG A 65 29.23 -17.22 6.04
N GLU A 66 28.80 -16.32 5.16
CA GLU A 66 27.50 -15.68 5.27
C GLU A 66 26.43 -16.65 4.76
N ASN A 67 25.34 -16.78 5.53
CA ASN A 67 24.19 -17.57 5.09
C ASN A 67 23.45 -16.77 4.03
N LEU A 68 23.24 -17.40 2.87
CA LEU A 68 22.46 -16.83 1.79
C LEU A 68 21.09 -17.52 1.74
N GLN A 69 20.05 -16.72 1.53
CA GLN A 69 18.70 -17.16 1.28
C GLN A 69 18.37 -17.00 -0.20
N LEU A 70 17.73 -18.01 -0.77
CA LEU A 70 17.19 -17.97 -2.12
C LEU A 70 15.66 -17.87 -2.05
N LEU A 71 15.13 -16.71 -2.42
CA LEU A 71 13.69 -16.48 -2.51
C LEU A 71 13.20 -16.78 -3.92
N HIS A 72 12.36 -17.80 -4.05
CA HIS A 72 11.77 -18.21 -5.33
C HIS A 72 10.53 -17.37 -5.65
N ILE A 73 10.65 -16.44 -6.59
CA ILE A 73 9.53 -15.60 -7.04
C ILE A 73 8.46 -16.46 -7.73
N SER A 74 8.85 -17.56 -8.38
CA SER A 74 7.91 -18.54 -8.94
C SER A 74 6.94 -19.10 -7.89
N LEU A 75 7.44 -19.46 -6.70
CA LEU A 75 6.61 -19.97 -5.61
C LEU A 75 5.73 -18.86 -5.02
N LEU A 76 6.27 -17.65 -4.83
CA LEU A 76 5.49 -16.51 -4.36
C LEU A 76 4.27 -16.25 -5.27
N ARG A 77 4.44 -16.37 -6.58
CA ARG A 77 3.34 -16.22 -7.56
C ARG A 77 2.26 -17.28 -7.39
N GLU A 78 2.63 -18.51 -7.07
CA GLU A 78 1.68 -19.59 -6.75
C GLU A 78 0.94 -19.29 -5.44
N TYR A 79 1.63 -18.81 -4.40
CA TYR A 79 0.99 -18.39 -3.15
C TYR A 79 -0.01 -17.26 -3.36
N LEU A 80 0.35 -16.23 -4.12
CA LEU A 80 -0.56 -15.13 -4.46
C LEU A 80 -1.77 -15.65 -5.23
N PHE A 81 -1.57 -16.55 -6.19
CA PHE A 81 -2.68 -17.17 -6.90
C PHE A 81 -3.62 -17.92 -5.95
N LEU A 82 -3.10 -18.74 -5.03
CA LEU A 82 -3.91 -19.46 -4.06
C LEU A 82 -4.70 -18.53 -3.14
N GLU A 83 -4.06 -17.44 -2.70
CA GLU A 83 -4.65 -16.43 -1.83
C GLU A 83 -5.91 -15.79 -2.46
N PHE A 84 -5.81 -15.38 -3.74
CA PHE A 84 -6.91 -14.70 -4.42
C PHE A 84 -7.89 -15.66 -5.11
N ALA A 85 -7.44 -16.83 -5.59
CA ALA A 85 -8.31 -17.82 -6.21
C ALA A 85 -9.31 -18.43 -5.22
N ALA A 86 -8.91 -18.62 -3.96
CA ALA A 86 -9.81 -19.18 -2.95
C ALA A 86 -11.00 -18.26 -2.65
N ALA A 87 -10.81 -16.93 -2.71
CA ALA A 87 -11.91 -15.98 -2.59
C ALA A 87 -12.83 -16.01 -3.82
N ALA A 88 -12.25 -16.16 -5.01
CA ALA A 88 -13.00 -16.27 -6.25
C ALA A 88 -13.88 -17.54 -6.34
N LEU A 89 -13.51 -18.63 -5.66
CA LEU A 89 -14.26 -19.89 -5.68
C LEU A 89 -15.39 -19.97 -4.64
N ARG A 90 -15.37 -19.12 -3.60
CA ARG A 90 -16.29 -19.20 -2.45
C ARG A 90 -17.65 -18.50 -2.64
N SER A 91 -17.99 -18.07 -3.85
CA SER A 91 -19.27 -17.41 -4.14
C SER A 91 -20.49 -18.35 -4.21
N THR A 92 -20.35 -19.62 -3.84
CA THR A 92 -21.52 -20.49 -3.65
C THR A 92 -22.11 -20.23 -2.26
N PRO A 93 -23.39 -19.81 -2.14
CA PRO A 93 -24.01 -19.68 -0.83
C PRO A 93 -23.98 -21.03 -0.09
N PRO A 94 -23.85 -21.05 1.24
CA PRO A 94 -23.97 -22.28 1.99
C PRO A 94 -25.36 -22.85 1.72
N LYS A 95 -25.42 -24.08 1.22
CA LYS A 95 -26.66 -24.85 1.26
C LYS A 95 -26.96 -25.07 2.74
N GLU A 96 -28.01 -24.44 3.26
CA GLU A 96 -28.67 -24.93 4.45
C GLU A 96 -29.14 -26.35 4.13
N SER A 97 -28.38 -27.34 4.60
CA SER A 97 -28.82 -28.72 4.66
C SER A 97 -29.23 -29.01 6.10
N ASP A 98 -30.38 -28.48 6.49
CA ASP A 98 -31.23 -29.17 7.44
C ASP A 98 -32.26 -29.95 6.62
N GLU A 99 -32.16 -31.27 6.63
CA GLU A 99 -33.17 -32.09 7.31
C GLU A 99 -32.93 -33.60 7.12
N HIS A 100 -33.15 -34.32 8.21
CA HIS A 100 -33.40 -35.76 8.24
C HIS A 100 -34.70 -36.12 7.48
N PRO A 101 -34.83 -37.37 7.01
CA PRO A 101 -35.74 -37.70 5.91
C PRO A 101 -37.15 -38.08 6.39
N LYS A 102 -38.20 -37.61 5.71
CA LYS A 102 -39.49 -38.33 5.64
C LYS A 102 -40.18 -38.22 4.26
N ARG A 103 -40.62 -39.40 3.81
CA ARG A 103 -41.44 -39.76 2.64
C ARG A 103 -42.82 -39.07 2.64
N SER A 104 -43.30 -38.64 1.46
CA SER A 104 -44.52 -39.18 0.84
C SER A 104 -44.76 -38.60 -0.57
N GLU A 105 -45.24 -39.48 -1.45
CA GLU A 105 -45.68 -39.24 -2.83
C GLU A 105 -46.96 -38.38 -2.90
N THR A 106 -47.09 -37.54 -3.93
CA THR A 106 -48.18 -37.55 -4.95
C THR A 106 -48.21 -36.27 -5.80
N ALA A 107 -48.76 -36.43 -7.01
CA ALA A 107 -48.78 -35.53 -8.15
C ALA A 107 -49.65 -34.26 -8.00
N SER A 108 -49.29 -33.19 -8.69
CA SER A 108 -50.16 -32.51 -9.68
C SER A 108 -49.51 -31.24 -10.24
N THR A 109 -49.85 -30.97 -11.50
CA THR A 109 -49.51 -29.83 -12.34
C THR A 109 -50.15 -28.51 -11.88
N SER A 110 -49.40 -27.42 -11.89
CA SER A 110 -49.87 -26.11 -12.40
C SER A 110 -48.71 -25.14 -12.61
N GLU A 111 -48.58 -24.66 -13.85
CA GLU A 111 -47.92 -23.39 -14.17
C GLU A 111 -48.70 -22.24 -13.54
N ALA A 112 -48.08 -21.49 -12.62
CA ALA A 112 -48.30 -20.06 -12.36
C ALA A 112 -47.56 -19.65 -11.09
N ASP A 113 -46.29 -19.29 -11.24
CA ASP A 113 -45.61 -18.19 -10.52
C ASP A 113 -44.16 -18.12 -11.01
N ALA A 114 -44.02 -17.83 -12.31
CA ALA A 114 -42.75 -17.49 -12.92
C ALA A 114 -42.56 -15.97 -12.89
N LEU A 115 -42.53 -15.39 -11.68
CA LEU A 115 -42.15 -14.00 -11.49
C LEU A 115 -41.66 -13.73 -10.06
N ASP A 116 -40.59 -14.38 -9.62
CA ASP A 116 -39.67 -13.71 -8.71
C ASP A 116 -38.31 -14.40 -8.72
N THR A 117 -37.27 -13.63 -8.35
CA THR A 117 -35.85 -13.96 -8.29
C THR A 117 -35.10 -14.07 -9.62
N LYS A 118 -34.96 -12.90 -10.27
CA LYS A 118 -33.75 -12.52 -11.02
C LYS A 118 -32.50 -12.49 -10.10
N ALA A 119 -32.18 -13.58 -9.40
CA ALA A 119 -30.88 -13.77 -8.79
C ALA A 119 -30.00 -14.52 -9.79
N ALA A 120 -29.62 -13.82 -10.85
CA ALA A 120 -28.53 -14.28 -11.70
C ALA A 120 -27.25 -14.18 -10.86
N ALA A 121 -26.88 -15.29 -10.21
CA ALA A 121 -25.53 -15.52 -9.74
C ALA A 121 -24.62 -15.42 -10.96
N ILE A 122 -24.03 -14.25 -11.19
CA ILE A 122 -23.05 -14.03 -12.23
C ILE A 122 -21.85 -14.89 -11.86
N ALA A 123 -21.62 -15.93 -12.65
CA ALA A 123 -20.48 -16.82 -12.54
C ALA A 123 -19.21 -15.98 -12.37
N LEU A 124 -18.55 -16.16 -11.23
CA LEU A 124 -17.28 -15.52 -10.97
C LEU A 124 -16.33 -15.87 -12.12
N CYS A 125 -15.82 -14.82 -12.73
CA CYS A 125 -15.00 -14.77 -13.93
C CYS A 125 -14.31 -16.13 -14.27
N PRO A 126 -14.79 -16.88 -15.29
CA PRO A 126 -14.08 -18.04 -15.87
C PRO A 126 -12.63 -17.70 -16.32
N SER A 127 -12.37 -16.41 -16.31
CA SER A 127 -11.20 -15.66 -16.67
C SER A 127 -9.98 -16.00 -15.75
N LEU A 128 -10.16 -16.17 -14.43
CA LEU A 128 -9.08 -16.47 -13.46
C LEU A 128 -8.40 -17.84 -13.67
N LEU A 129 -9.04 -18.73 -14.42
CA LEU A 129 -8.48 -20.03 -14.79
C LEU A 129 -7.42 -19.91 -15.89
N TYR A 130 -7.39 -18.80 -16.64
CA TYR A 130 -6.44 -18.61 -17.73
C TYR A 130 -5.09 -18.06 -17.23
N PRO A 131 -3.95 -18.60 -17.71
CA PRO A 131 -2.62 -18.16 -17.29
C PRO A 131 -2.37 -16.64 -17.41
N ARG A 132 -2.96 -15.99 -18.43
CA ARG A 132 -2.81 -14.55 -18.66
C ARG A 132 -3.41 -13.69 -17.56
N GLU A 133 -4.43 -14.20 -16.88
CA GLU A 133 -5.15 -13.42 -15.86
C GLU A 133 -4.56 -13.58 -14.47
N ARG A 134 -3.85 -14.68 -14.24
CA ARG A 134 -3.01 -14.84 -13.04
C ARG A 134 -1.97 -13.73 -12.95
N GLU A 135 -1.46 -13.29 -14.10
CA GLU A 135 -0.52 -12.16 -14.17
C GLU A 135 -1.16 -10.83 -13.75
N ARG A 136 -2.47 -10.64 -13.99
CA ARG A 136 -3.17 -9.41 -13.61
C ARG A 136 -3.35 -9.26 -12.11
N ILE A 137 -3.59 -10.38 -11.42
CA ILE A 137 -3.61 -10.38 -9.94
C ILE A 137 -2.26 -9.93 -9.40
N ILE A 138 -1.16 -10.37 -10.03
CA ILE A 138 0.19 -9.97 -9.63
C ILE A 138 0.38 -8.47 -9.85
N ASP A 139 -0.12 -7.92 -10.96
CA ASP A 139 -0.06 -6.48 -11.24
C ASP A 139 -0.79 -5.67 -10.16
N ASP A 140 -2.00 -6.08 -9.78
CA ASP A 140 -2.80 -5.42 -8.76
C ASP A 140 -2.19 -5.59 -7.35
N TYR A 141 -1.59 -6.74 -7.05
CA TYR A 141 -0.84 -6.95 -5.80
C TYR A 141 0.39 -6.03 -5.71
N VAL A 142 1.11 -5.83 -6.81
CA VAL A 142 2.25 -4.89 -6.87
C VAL A 142 1.76 -3.46 -6.61
N LEU A 143 0.59 -3.07 -7.14
CA LEU A 143 -0.04 -1.78 -6.81
C LEU A 143 -0.31 -1.63 -5.31
N PHE A 144 -0.84 -2.67 -4.63
CA PHE A 144 -1.05 -2.61 -3.18
C PHE A 144 0.25 -2.45 -2.40
N CYS A 145 1.32 -3.12 -2.83
CA CYS A 145 2.64 -2.96 -2.21
C CYS A 145 3.13 -1.51 -2.33
N PHE A 146 2.88 -0.82 -3.44
CA PHE A 146 3.20 0.60 -3.58
C PHE A 146 2.35 1.50 -2.67
N MET A 147 1.08 1.16 -2.45
CA MET A 147 0.19 1.94 -1.57
C MET A 147 0.57 1.81 -0.09
N VAL A 148 1.09 0.66 0.33
CA VAL A 148 1.56 0.41 1.70
C VAL A 148 2.84 1.17 2.03
N GLY A 149 3.52 1.71 1.02
CA GLY A 149 4.70 2.57 1.16
C GLY A 149 5.81 2.15 0.21
N ASN A 150 6.49 3.14 -0.37
CA ASN A 150 7.65 2.93 -1.23
C ASN A 150 8.58 4.15 -1.15
N ASP A 151 9.74 4.09 -1.78
CA ASP A 151 10.74 5.17 -1.74
C ASP A 151 10.24 6.51 -2.31
N PHE A 152 9.18 6.51 -3.12
CA PHE A 152 8.68 7.68 -3.84
C PHE A 152 7.43 8.30 -3.21
N LEU A 153 6.65 7.53 -2.44
CA LEU A 153 5.38 7.96 -1.88
C LEU A 153 5.24 7.54 -0.41
N PRO A 154 4.77 8.46 0.47
CA PRO A 154 4.34 8.08 1.81
C PRO A 154 3.09 7.19 1.73
N HIS A 155 2.88 6.33 2.71
CA HIS A 155 1.67 5.51 2.75
C HIS A 155 0.46 6.31 3.30
N PRO A 156 -0.75 6.11 2.77
CA PRO A 156 -1.98 6.53 3.43
C PRO A 156 -2.06 5.97 4.85
N LYS A 157 -2.77 6.69 5.72
CA LYS A 157 -2.84 6.31 7.14
C LYS A 157 -3.43 4.92 7.36
N ALA A 158 -4.40 4.54 6.52
CA ALA A 158 -5.10 3.24 6.59
C ALA A 158 -4.26 2.04 6.09
N THR A 159 -3.11 2.29 5.46
CA THR A 159 -2.33 1.27 4.75
C THR A 159 -0.95 1.01 5.34
N ASP A 160 -0.70 1.41 6.59
CA ASP A 160 0.57 1.15 7.29
C ASP A 160 0.84 -0.36 7.44
N ILE A 161 1.99 -0.85 6.94
CA ILE A 161 2.34 -2.27 6.96
C ILE A 161 2.42 -2.84 8.38
N ALA A 162 2.86 -2.05 9.35
CA ALA A 162 3.01 -2.50 10.74
C ALA A 162 1.65 -2.65 11.44
N ASP A 163 0.62 -2.02 10.90
CA ASP A 163 -0.76 -2.11 11.38
C ASP A 163 -1.61 -3.06 10.50
N GLY A 164 -0.97 -3.85 9.61
CA GLY A 164 -1.66 -4.83 8.76
C GLY A 164 -2.29 -4.24 7.48
N GLY A 165 -1.85 -3.06 7.05
CA GLY A 165 -2.43 -2.35 5.90
C GLY A 165 -2.44 -3.15 4.58
N LEU A 166 -1.41 -3.97 4.32
CA LEU A 166 -1.39 -4.84 3.15
C LEU A 166 -2.48 -5.92 3.22
N ASP A 167 -2.67 -6.53 4.39
CA ASP A 167 -3.69 -7.56 4.59
C ASP A 167 -5.11 -6.99 4.43
N LEU A 168 -5.32 -5.74 4.87
CA LEU A 168 -6.57 -5.01 4.67
C LEU A 168 -6.83 -4.74 3.18
N LEU A 169 -5.84 -4.26 2.43
CA LEU A 169 -5.96 -4.06 0.98
C LEU A 169 -6.28 -5.37 0.25
N MET A 170 -5.58 -6.45 0.59
CA MET A 170 -5.80 -7.76 -0.01
C MET A 170 -7.18 -8.34 0.33
N SER A 171 -7.65 -8.15 1.57
CA SER A 171 -8.98 -8.61 2.03
C SER A 171 -10.10 -7.84 1.34
N CYS A 172 -10.00 -6.52 1.28
CA CYS A 172 -10.94 -5.69 0.52
C CYS A 172 -10.91 -6.04 -0.97
N TYR A 173 -9.73 -6.32 -1.55
CA TYR A 173 -9.64 -6.70 -2.96
C TYR A 173 -10.33 -8.03 -3.26
N LYS A 174 -10.23 -9.01 -2.35
CA LYS A 174 -10.99 -10.27 -2.45
C LYS A 174 -12.50 -10.03 -2.47
N GLU A 175 -13.01 -9.15 -1.62
CA GLU A 175 -14.41 -8.74 -1.64
C GLU A 175 -14.78 -7.99 -2.93
N TYR A 176 -13.93 -7.06 -3.37
CA TYR A 176 -14.08 -6.33 -4.62
C TYR A 176 -14.24 -7.28 -5.81
N LEU A 177 -13.38 -8.30 -5.93
CA LEU A 177 -13.48 -9.30 -7.00
C LEU A 177 -14.78 -10.09 -6.95
N GLN A 178 -15.28 -10.42 -5.75
CA GLN A 178 -16.56 -11.12 -5.58
C GLN A 178 -17.76 -10.24 -5.94
N ARG A 179 -17.68 -8.94 -5.64
CA ARG A 179 -18.76 -7.98 -5.85
C ARG A 179 -18.67 -7.23 -7.18
N TYR A 180 -17.61 -7.45 -7.98
CA TYR A 180 -17.31 -6.66 -9.17
C TYR A 180 -18.49 -6.54 -10.14
N ALA A 181 -19.20 -7.64 -10.40
CA ALA A 181 -20.33 -7.64 -11.33
C ALA A 181 -21.46 -6.68 -10.90
N VAL A 182 -21.66 -6.51 -9.60
CA VAL A 182 -22.64 -5.58 -9.01
C VAL A 182 -22.05 -4.16 -8.97
N LEU A 183 -20.82 -4.01 -8.48
CA LEU A 183 -20.15 -2.71 -8.36
C LEU A 183 -19.97 -2.01 -9.71
N ALA A 184 -19.70 -2.77 -10.77
CA ALA A 184 -19.43 -2.27 -12.10
C ALA A 184 -20.66 -2.32 -13.02
N GLU A 185 -21.87 -2.61 -12.51
CA GLU A 185 -23.09 -2.79 -13.33
C GLU A 185 -23.33 -1.60 -14.27
N GLN A 186 -23.13 -0.38 -13.78
CA GLN A 186 -23.37 0.84 -14.55
C GLN A 186 -22.27 1.15 -15.58
N ALA A 187 -21.06 0.64 -15.39
CA ALA A 187 -19.91 0.96 -16.22
C ALA A 187 -18.83 -0.15 -16.18
N PRO A 188 -19.13 -1.35 -16.73
CA PRO A 188 -18.19 -2.47 -16.67
C PRO A 188 -16.97 -2.21 -17.55
N SER A 189 -15.79 -2.55 -17.05
CA SER A 189 -14.55 -2.46 -17.83
C SER A 189 -14.50 -3.60 -18.85
N ARG A 190 -14.04 -3.28 -20.06
CA ARG A 190 -13.81 -4.28 -21.12
C ARG A 190 -12.65 -5.23 -20.80
N GLU A 191 -11.75 -4.82 -19.90
CA GLU A 191 -10.57 -5.61 -19.51
C GLU A 191 -10.84 -6.50 -18.29
N GLY A 192 -12.06 -6.50 -17.73
CA GLY A 192 -12.39 -7.23 -16.51
C GLY A 192 -12.15 -6.40 -15.24
N PRO A 193 -12.02 -7.04 -14.06
CA PRO A 193 -11.99 -6.35 -12.77
C PRO A 193 -10.65 -5.68 -12.42
N TRP A 194 -9.63 -5.79 -13.27
CA TRP A 194 -8.26 -5.41 -12.90
C TRP A 194 -8.12 -3.91 -12.62
N LEU A 195 -7.43 -3.59 -11.52
CA LEU A 195 -7.17 -2.21 -11.10
C LEU A 195 -6.10 -1.56 -11.96
N SER A 196 -5.25 -2.39 -12.56
CA SER A 196 -4.24 -2.00 -13.52
C SER A 196 -4.43 -2.72 -14.86
N THR A 197 -4.01 -2.04 -15.93
CA THR A 197 -4.00 -2.56 -17.29
C THR A 197 -2.61 -3.12 -17.61
N GLY A 198 -2.51 -3.89 -18.70
CA GLY A 198 -1.28 -4.58 -19.08
C GLY A 198 -0.18 -3.69 -19.61
N CYS A 199 0.49 -2.97 -18.71
CA CYS A 199 1.75 -2.24 -18.84
C CYS A 199 1.88 -1.17 -17.74
N GLY A 200 1.34 -1.41 -16.54
CA GLY A 200 1.43 -0.50 -15.40
C GLY A 200 0.59 0.77 -15.54
N GLN A 201 -0.47 0.80 -16.35
CA GLN A 201 -1.41 1.94 -16.37
C GLN A 201 -2.61 1.63 -15.48
N ILE A 202 -2.97 2.54 -14.58
CA ILE A 202 -4.10 2.39 -13.67
C ILE A 202 -5.40 2.43 -14.49
N ASN A 203 -6.27 1.46 -14.28
CA ASN A 203 -7.65 1.51 -14.71
C ASN A 203 -8.45 2.31 -13.68
N PHE A 204 -8.52 3.64 -13.87
CA PHE A 204 -9.17 4.52 -12.90
C PHE A 204 -10.62 4.16 -12.61
N CYS A 205 -11.37 3.58 -13.57
CA CYS A 205 -12.75 3.19 -13.30
C CYS A 205 -12.80 2.08 -12.24
N ASN A 206 -12.04 1.01 -12.45
CA ASN A 206 -11.99 -0.10 -11.52
C ASN A 206 -11.30 0.27 -10.21
N PHE A 207 -10.24 1.09 -10.29
CA PHE A 207 -9.50 1.57 -9.13
C PHE A 207 -10.38 2.43 -8.21
N PHE A 208 -11.19 3.36 -8.76
CA PHE A 208 -12.12 4.13 -7.93
C PHE A 208 -13.23 3.27 -7.33
N LEU A 209 -13.76 2.27 -8.05
CA LEU A 209 -14.70 1.30 -7.47
C LEU A 209 -14.09 0.56 -6.27
N PHE A 210 -12.83 0.13 -6.39
CA PHE A 210 -12.09 -0.48 -5.29
C PHE A 210 -11.85 0.49 -4.14
N LEU A 211 -11.43 1.73 -4.41
CA LEU A 211 -11.22 2.75 -3.39
C LEU A 211 -12.50 3.08 -2.63
N SER A 212 -13.64 3.24 -3.31
CA SER A 212 -14.93 3.46 -2.66
C SER A 212 -15.28 2.31 -1.73
N LEU A 213 -15.12 1.05 -2.19
CA LEU A 213 -15.34 -0.11 -1.34
C LEU A 213 -14.40 -0.10 -0.12
N PHE A 214 -13.12 0.19 -0.31
CA PHE A 214 -12.13 0.26 0.77
C PHE A 214 -12.46 1.36 1.79
N VAL A 215 -12.93 2.51 1.32
CA VAL A 215 -13.36 3.60 2.21
C VAL A 215 -14.56 3.16 3.04
N ASP A 216 -15.55 2.54 2.41
CA ASP A 216 -16.79 2.11 3.05
C ASP A 216 -16.58 0.97 4.05
N THR A 217 -15.68 0.01 3.75
CA THR A 217 -15.52 -1.21 4.56
C THR A 217 -14.28 -1.24 5.44
N VAL A 218 -13.32 -0.33 5.24
CA VAL A 218 -12.05 -0.34 5.98
C VAL A 218 -11.71 1.04 6.56
N GLU A 219 -11.58 2.07 5.73
CA GLU A 219 -11.09 3.37 6.23
C GLU A 219 -12.07 4.02 7.20
N THR A 220 -13.38 3.90 6.96
CA THR A 220 -14.41 4.46 7.85
C THR A 220 -14.32 3.87 9.26
N ASP A 221 -14.16 2.55 9.38
CA ASP A 221 -14.03 1.86 10.67
C ASP A 221 -12.73 2.27 11.39
N LEU A 222 -11.61 2.30 10.68
CA LEU A 222 -10.33 2.79 11.23
C LEU A 222 -10.43 4.25 11.69
N LEU A 223 -11.15 5.09 10.94
CA LEU A 223 -11.34 6.48 11.28
C LEU A 223 -12.21 6.64 12.54
N GLN A 224 -13.23 5.81 12.73
CA GLN A 224 -14.00 5.77 13.98
C GLN A 224 -13.09 5.43 15.16
N GLU A 225 -12.23 4.43 15.04
CA GLU A 225 -11.25 4.07 16.07
C GLU A 225 -10.28 5.21 16.38
N TRP A 226 -9.69 5.83 15.35
CA TRP A 226 -8.75 6.93 15.53
C TRP A 226 -9.40 8.18 16.14
N ALA A 227 -10.63 8.49 15.75
CA ALA A 227 -11.40 9.60 16.29
C ALA A 227 -11.74 9.36 17.77
N ALA A 228 -12.21 8.16 18.12
CA ALA A 228 -12.50 7.77 19.50
C ALA A 228 -11.23 7.83 20.37
N ASP A 229 -10.09 7.34 19.87
CA ASP A 229 -8.81 7.39 20.56
C ASP A 229 -8.31 8.82 20.77
N SER A 230 -8.50 9.69 19.78
CA SER A 230 -8.16 11.11 19.88
C SER A 230 -9.00 11.84 20.93
N GLN A 231 -10.31 11.57 20.96
CA GLN A 231 -11.22 12.13 21.97
C GLN A 231 -10.87 11.63 23.37
N TRP A 232 -10.66 10.33 23.53
CA TRP A 232 -10.27 9.72 24.80
C TRP A 232 -8.95 10.30 25.32
N MET A 233 -7.95 10.49 24.44
CA MET A 233 -6.68 11.13 24.81
C MET A 233 -6.85 12.59 25.25
N LYS A 234 -7.74 13.36 24.58
CA LYS A 234 -8.05 14.74 24.99
C LYS A 234 -8.75 14.77 26.34
N TRP A 235 -9.73 13.89 26.56
CA TRP A 235 -10.44 13.74 27.82
C TRP A 235 -9.48 13.39 28.96
N LYS A 236 -8.59 12.40 28.76
CA LYS A 236 -7.61 11.95 29.77
C LYS A 236 -6.60 13.03 30.15
N ARG A 237 -6.24 13.92 29.22
CA ARG A 237 -5.39 15.09 29.52
C ARG A 237 -6.13 16.15 30.35
N ARG A 238 -7.43 16.30 30.13
CA ARG A 238 -8.27 17.29 30.82
C ARG A 238 -8.68 16.80 32.22
N ASN A 239 -9.00 15.52 32.33
CA ASN A 239 -9.47 14.89 33.55
C ASN A 239 -8.32 14.03 34.12
N LYS A 240 -7.64 14.53 35.16
CA LYS A 240 -6.62 13.78 35.93
C LYS A 240 -7.23 12.64 36.80
N SER A 241 -8.45 12.19 36.52
CA SER A 241 -9.16 11.21 37.35
C SER A 241 -8.77 9.77 36.98
N GLU A 242 -8.64 8.91 38.00
CA GLU A 242 -8.33 7.47 37.89
C GLU A 242 -9.51 6.60 37.42
N VAL A 243 -10.69 7.18 37.18
CA VAL A 243 -11.85 6.45 36.68
C VAL A 243 -11.70 6.24 35.17
N GLU A 244 -11.45 5.00 34.73
CA GLU A 244 -11.43 4.64 33.31
C GLU A 244 -12.85 4.70 32.73
N GLU A 245 -13.17 5.77 32.02
CA GLU A 245 -14.40 5.85 31.22
C GLU A 245 -14.25 4.99 29.95
N GLU A 246 -15.28 4.20 29.64
CA GLU A 246 -15.32 3.30 28.49
C GLU A 246 -15.27 4.07 27.17
N ARG A 247 -14.54 3.54 26.17
CA ARG A 247 -14.41 4.16 24.86
C ARG A 247 -15.76 4.14 24.16
N ARG A 248 -16.30 5.33 23.84
CA ARG A 248 -17.53 5.47 23.08
C ARG A 248 -17.23 5.54 21.58
N PRO A 249 -18.13 5.03 20.72
CA PRO A 249 -18.02 5.24 19.27
C PRO A 249 -18.04 6.74 18.95
N ALA A 250 -17.23 7.13 17.96
CA ALA A 250 -17.13 8.52 17.52
C ALA A 250 -18.33 8.90 16.63
N SER A 251 -18.88 10.10 16.80
CA SER A 251 -19.92 10.65 15.92
C SER A 251 -19.35 11.08 14.56
N GLU A 252 -20.18 11.22 13.53
CA GLU A 252 -19.75 11.73 12.21
C GLU A 252 -18.99 13.06 12.31
N ASP A 253 -19.48 13.99 13.13
CA ASP A 253 -18.78 15.26 13.42
C ASP A 253 -17.38 15.04 14.00
N ALA A 254 -17.19 13.98 14.80
CA ALA A 254 -15.89 13.65 15.38
C ALA A 254 -14.92 13.04 14.35
N LEU A 255 -15.43 12.27 13.39
CA LEU A 255 -14.64 11.75 12.26
C LEU A 255 -14.17 12.90 11.37
N LEU A 256 -15.08 13.82 11.02
CA LEU A 256 -14.75 15.02 10.26
C LEU A 256 -13.71 15.87 11.00
N ALA A 257 -13.97 16.19 12.27
CA ALA A 257 -13.03 16.96 13.10
C ALA A 257 -11.66 16.27 13.25
N TYR A 258 -11.59 14.94 13.23
CA TYR A 258 -10.33 14.22 13.22
C TYR A 258 -9.55 14.50 11.93
N ARG A 259 -10.17 14.33 10.76
CA ARG A 259 -9.56 14.58 9.44
C ARG A 259 -9.11 16.03 9.30
N GLU A 260 -9.96 16.99 9.66
CA GLU A 260 -9.61 18.42 9.65
C GLU A 260 -8.39 18.68 10.53
N SER A 261 -8.35 18.10 11.74
CA SER A 261 -7.22 18.27 12.65
C SER A 261 -5.93 17.61 12.14
N PHE A 262 -6.04 16.52 11.38
CA PHE A 262 -4.91 15.84 10.78
C PHE A 262 -4.27 16.74 9.71
N TYR A 263 -5.07 17.21 8.75
CA TYR A 263 -4.60 18.08 7.67
C TYR A 263 -4.01 19.40 8.19
N LEU A 264 -4.69 20.02 9.16
CA LEU A 264 -4.21 21.27 9.74
C LEU A 264 -2.88 21.09 10.48
N LYS A 265 -2.73 20.02 11.27
CA LYS A 265 -1.51 19.81 12.08
C LYS A 265 -0.33 19.28 11.29
N LYS A 266 -0.57 18.38 10.33
CA LYS A 266 0.50 17.70 9.58
C LYS A 266 0.94 18.47 8.35
N MET A 267 0.00 19.15 7.71
CA MET A 267 0.23 19.79 6.40
C MET A 267 -0.09 21.28 6.41
N GLY A 268 -0.63 21.84 7.50
CA GLY A 268 -1.03 23.25 7.55
C GLY A 268 -2.26 23.57 6.68
N MET A 269 -3.01 22.55 6.25
CA MET A 269 -4.16 22.71 5.35
C MET A 269 -5.46 22.77 6.16
N ASP A 270 -6.20 23.87 6.03
CA ASP A 270 -7.49 24.04 6.73
C ASP A 270 -8.65 23.52 5.89
N ALA A 271 -8.99 22.25 6.09
CA ALA A 271 -10.08 21.55 5.40
C ALA A 271 -11.48 22.19 5.58
N SER A 272 -11.68 23.04 6.61
CA SER A 272 -12.94 23.77 6.80
C SER A 272 -13.12 24.88 5.76
N THR A 273 -12.04 25.36 5.16
CA THR A 273 -12.04 26.44 4.16
C THR A 273 -12.10 25.92 2.72
N PRO A 274 -12.67 26.69 1.76
CA PRO A 274 -12.63 26.33 0.34
C PRO A 274 -11.21 26.18 -0.20
N GLU A 275 -10.28 27.04 0.22
CA GLU A 275 -8.87 26.98 -0.20
C GLU A 275 -8.17 25.72 0.32
N GLY A 276 -8.37 25.36 1.59
CA GLY A 276 -7.79 24.13 2.13
C GLY A 276 -8.35 22.86 1.48
N ARG A 277 -9.65 22.84 1.12
CA ARG A 277 -10.22 21.74 0.32
C ARG A 277 -9.56 21.61 -1.04
N LYS A 278 -9.32 22.73 -1.75
CA LYS A 278 -8.58 22.71 -3.02
C LYS A 278 -7.15 22.20 -2.86
N GLN A 279 -6.49 22.50 -1.74
CA GLN A 279 -5.15 21.98 -1.43
C GLN A 279 -5.18 20.46 -1.22
N ILE A 280 -6.18 19.94 -0.52
CA ILE A 280 -6.37 18.49 -0.29
C ILE A 280 -6.73 17.78 -1.61
N ASP A 281 -7.58 18.37 -2.45
CA ASP A 281 -7.84 17.86 -3.79
C ASP A 281 -6.55 17.79 -4.62
N ARG A 282 -5.69 18.82 -4.53
CA ARG A 282 -4.41 18.83 -5.23
C ARG A 282 -3.45 17.75 -4.70
N LEU A 283 -3.37 17.60 -3.37
CA LEU A 283 -2.61 16.55 -2.70
C LEU A 283 -3.02 15.16 -3.19
N ALA A 284 -4.32 14.88 -3.22
CA ALA A 284 -4.86 13.61 -3.69
C ALA A 284 -4.50 13.32 -5.15
N VAL A 285 -4.45 14.36 -5.96
CA VAL A 285 -4.11 14.27 -7.39
C VAL A 285 -2.64 14.04 -7.59
N ASP A 286 -1.77 14.78 -6.90
CA ASP A 286 -0.34 14.56 -6.93
C ASP A 286 0.00 13.14 -6.46
N TYR A 287 -0.74 12.59 -5.49
CA TYR A 287 -0.58 11.22 -5.01
C TYR A 287 -0.98 10.18 -6.07
N LEU A 288 -2.13 10.38 -6.74
CA LEU A 288 -2.59 9.51 -7.83
C LEU A 288 -1.64 9.55 -9.03
N GLU A 289 -1.12 10.73 -9.37
CA GLU A 289 -0.02 10.90 -10.34
C GLU A 289 1.21 10.11 -9.92
N GLY A 290 1.57 10.16 -8.64
CA GLY A 290 2.66 9.37 -8.11
C GLY A 290 2.47 7.87 -8.24
N LEU A 291 1.30 7.33 -7.89
CA LEU A 291 1.04 5.89 -8.05
C LEU A 291 1.21 5.46 -9.51
N GLN A 292 0.68 6.27 -10.44
CA GLN A 292 0.84 6.03 -11.87
C GLN A 292 2.31 6.16 -12.31
N TRP A 293 3.06 7.11 -11.73
CA TRP A 293 4.49 7.29 -11.98
C TRP A 293 5.29 6.05 -11.55
N VAL A 294 5.06 5.54 -10.34
CA VAL A 294 5.75 4.36 -9.80
C VAL A 294 5.46 3.12 -10.66
N LEU A 295 4.19 2.88 -11.03
CA LEU A 295 3.86 1.78 -11.94
C LEU A 295 4.57 1.93 -13.30
N TYR A 296 4.61 3.12 -13.88
CA TYR A 296 5.36 3.33 -15.13
C TYR A 296 6.86 3.13 -14.94
N TYR A 297 7.45 3.57 -13.83
CA TYR A 297 8.86 3.34 -13.54
C TYR A 297 9.20 1.83 -13.52
N TYR A 298 8.35 1.03 -12.89
CA TYR A 298 8.54 -0.43 -12.76
C TYR A 298 8.28 -1.17 -14.08
N TYR A 299 7.16 -0.89 -14.76
CA TYR A 299 6.71 -1.66 -15.92
C TYR A 299 7.27 -1.16 -17.25
N ARG A 300 7.45 0.15 -17.40
CA ARG A 300 7.84 0.78 -18.68
C ARG A 300 9.24 1.40 -18.62
N GLY A 301 9.62 1.96 -17.47
CA GLY A 301 10.88 2.65 -17.23
C GLY A 301 10.77 4.18 -17.23
N PRO A 302 11.86 4.87 -16.83
CA PRO A 302 11.91 6.32 -16.66
C PRO A 302 11.55 7.14 -17.90
N GLN A 303 11.65 6.57 -19.09
CA GLN A 303 11.26 7.24 -20.33
C GLN A 303 9.73 7.46 -20.45
N TYR A 304 8.92 6.75 -19.65
CA TYR A 304 7.47 6.94 -19.57
C TYR A 304 7.02 7.66 -18.30
N SER A 305 7.69 7.43 -17.17
CA SER A 305 7.36 8.10 -15.90
C SER A 305 7.99 9.50 -15.81
N GLY A 306 9.11 9.74 -16.49
CA GLY A 306 9.85 10.99 -16.41
C GLY A 306 10.80 11.06 -15.20
N TRP A 307 11.90 11.79 -15.36
CA TRP A 307 12.99 11.95 -14.40
C TRP A 307 12.79 13.12 -13.42
N THR A 308 11.97 14.10 -13.77
CA THR A 308 11.83 15.36 -13.02
C THR A 308 10.57 15.41 -12.15
N TRP A 309 9.67 14.45 -12.30
CA TRP A 309 8.47 14.36 -11.46
C TRP A 309 8.88 13.96 -10.04
N PHE A 310 8.23 14.55 -9.04
CA PHE A 310 8.36 14.20 -7.63
C PHE A 310 7.05 14.49 -6.92
N TYR A 311 6.81 13.80 -5.80
CA TYR A 311 5.67 14.08 -4.92
C TYR A 311 6.03 15.22 -3.96
N PRO A 312 5.39 16.41 -4.03
CA PRO A 312 5.84 17.61 -3.32
C PRO A 312 5.32 17.72 -1.88
N HIS A 313 4.93 16.60 -1.26
CA HIS A 313 4.35 16.57 0.07
C HIS A 313 5.00 15.47 0.93
N HIS A 314 5.07 15.69 2.24
CA HIS A 314 5.67 14.72 3.17
C HIS A 314 4.70 13.60 3.60
N TYR A 315 3.40 13.79 3.38
CA TYR A 315 2.34 12.89 3.85
C TYR A 315 1.37 12.56 2.72
N ALA A 316 0.72 11.40 2.81
CA ALA A 316 -0.32 10.98 1.88
C ALA A 316 -1.70 11.57 2.28
N PRO A 317 -2.62 11.74 1.32
CA PRO A 317 -4.04 11.98 1.60
C PRO A 317 -4.69 10.75 2.27
N PHE A 318 -5.92 10.92 2.79
CA PHE A 318 -6.76 9.76 3.12
C PHE A 318 -7.27 9.08 1.85
N MET A 319 -7.67 7.81 1.97
CA MET A 319 -8.25 7.03 0.87
C MET A 319 -9.58 7.64 0.40
N THR A 320 -10.35 8.22 1.31
CA THR A 320 -11.58 8.97 1.02
C THR A 320 -11.31 10.08 0.01
N ASP A 321 -10.24 10.87 0.22
CA ASP A 321 -9.87 11.97 -0.69
C ASP A 321 -9.43 11.45 -2.07
N LEU A 322 -8.87 10.25 -2.14
CA LEU A 322 -8.54 9.59 -3.41
C LEU A 322 -9.80 9.07 -4.12
N ALA A 323 -10.76 8.52 -3.38
CA ALA A 323 -12.01 7.97 -3.92
C ALA A 323 -12.92 9.06 -4.51
N ASP A 324 -12.89 10.27 -3.93
CA ASP A 324 -13.67 11.43 -4.39
C ASP A 324 -13.13 12.06 -5.68
N LEU A 325 -11.94 11.65 -6.14
CA LEU A 325 -11.36 12.17 -7.37
C LEU A 325 -12.16 11.73 -8.60
N ARG A 326 -12.41 12.68 -9.49
CA ARG A 326 -12.94 12.40 -10.83
C ARG A 326 -11.82 11.96 -11.76
N ARG A 327 -12.17 11.18 -12.80
CA ARG A 327 -11.25 10.70 -13.84
C ARG A 327 -10.26 11.80 -14.26
N LYS A 328 -8.97 11.52 -14.09
CA LYS A 328 -7.89 12.38 -14.57
C LYS A 328 -7.08 11.66 -15.63
N GLU A 329 -6.70 12.40 -16.65
CA GLU A 329 -5.70 11.94 -17.58
C GLU A 329 -4.32 12.30 -17.02
N ILE A 330 -3.49 11.28 -16.79
CA ILE A 330 -2.15 11.45 -16.25
C ILE A 330 -1.15 11.35 -17.39
N ARG A 331 -0.35 12.41 -17.57
CA ARG A 331 0.71 12.47 -18.57
C ARG A 331 1.96 13.05 -17.95
N PHE A 332 3.09 12.37 -18.12
CA PHE A 332 4.38 12.86 -17.67
C PHE A 332 5.14 13.50 -18.82
N PRO A 333 5.62 14.75 -18.66
CA PRO A 333 6.47 15.38 -19.66
C PRO A 333 7.78 14.61 -19.87
N ALA A 334 8.25 14.60 -21.12
CA ALA A 334 9.56 14.06 -21.44
C ALA A 334 10.65 14.82 -20.67
N SER A 335 11.55 14.08 -20.04
CA SER A 335 12.62 14.63 -19.20
C SER A 335 13.87 13.77 -19.30
N LYS A 336 14.98 14.27 -18.75
CA LYS A 336 16.30 13.62 -18.77
C LYS A 336 16.87 13.57 -17.36
N PRO A 337 17.72 12.59 -17.03
CA PRO A 337 18.39 12.55 -15.74
C PRO A 337 19.24 13.80 -15.53
N TYR A 338 19.34 14.24 -14.28
CA TYR A 338 20.27 15.31 -13.90
C TYR A 338 21.73 14.87 -14.12
N ALA A 339 22.60 15.83 -14.42
CA ALA A 339 24.04 15.57 -14.45
C ALA A 339 24.53 15.13 -13.05
N PRO A 340 25.56 14.27 -12.94
CA PRO A 340 26.00 13.72 -11.65
C PRO A 340 26.26 14.78 -10.57
N PHE A 341 26.90 15.89 -10.90
CA PHE A 341 27.16 16.96 -9.93
C PHE A 341 25.91 17.76 -9.54
N MET A 342 24.95 17.91 -10.44
CA MET A 342 23.66 18.52 -10.11
C MET A 342 22.89 17.63 -9.13
N GLN A 343 22.85 16.32 -9.39
CA GLN A 343 22.26 15.36 -8.47
C GLN A 343 22.95 15.39 -7.10
N LEU A 344 24.29 15.40 -7.04
CA LEU A 344 25.02 15.46 -5.77
C LEU A 344 24.70 16.75 -5.00
N LEU A 345 24.58 17.90 -5.68
CA LEU A 345 24.18 19.16 -5.04
C LEU A 345 22.75 19.10 -4.48
N SER A 346 21.85 18.34 -5.09
CA SER A 346 20.47 18.17 -4.63
C SER A 346 20.31 17.19 -3.46
N ILE A 347 21.32 16.34 -3.19
CA ILE A 347 21.22 15.26 -2.19
C ILE A 347 22.17 15.49 -1.01
N LEU A 348 23.37 16.03 -1.25
CA LEU A 348 24.40 16.10 -0.22
C LEU A 348 24.11 17.22 0.79
N PRO A 349 24.20 16.94 2.09
CA PRO A 349 24.24 17.99 3.10
C PRO A 349 25.58 18.73 3.08
N PRO A 350 25.67 19.96 3.66
CA PRO A 350 26.90 20.73 3.73
C PRO A 350 28.10 19.97 4.31
N LYS A 351 27.87 19.08 5.28
CA LYS A 351 28.89 18.22 5.92
C LYS A 351 29.61 17.30 4.93
N SER A 352 28.98 16.97 3.80
CA SER A 352 29.52 16.08 2.77
C SER A 352 30.11 16.83 1.57
N ALA A 353 30.31 18.15 1.65
CA ALA A 353 30.82 18.98 0.56
C ALA A 353 32.20 18.54 0.02
N SER A 354 32.98 17.78 0.80
CA SER A 354 34.27 17.24 0.36
C SER A 354 34.16 16.29 -0.84
N LEU A 355 33.00 15.64 -1.03
CA LEU A 355 32.67 14.76 -2.16
C LEU A 355 32.48 15.52 -3.48
N LEU A 356 32.29 16.84 -3.42
CA LEU A 356 32.18 17.70 -4.59
C LEU A 356 33.54 18.27 -5.03
N PRO A 357 33.72 18.55 -6.34
CA PRO A 357 34.81 19.36 -6.84
C PRO A 357 34.95 20.68 -6.07
N LYS A 358 36.18 21.15 -5.83
CA LYS A 358 36.46 22.36 -5.03
C LYS A 358 35.64 23.58 -5.48
N ALA A 359 35.41 23.73 -6.78
CA ALA A 359 34.64 24.83 -7.36
C ALA A 359 33.14 24.82 -6.99
N LEU A 360 32.56 23.67 -6.66
CA LEU A 360 31.13 23.53 -6.34
C LEU A 360 30.84 23.58 -4.83
N ARG A 361 31.85 23.38 -3.98
CA ARG A 361 31.70 23.39 -2.52
C ARG A 361 31.09 24.67 -1.95
N PRO A 362 31.39 25.89 -2.48
CA PRO A 362 30.76 27.10 -1.97
C PRO A 362 29.23 27.09 -2.06
N ILE A 363 28.63 26.36 -3.01
CA ILE A 363 27.17 26.26 -3.15
C ILE A 363 26.53 25.63 -1.91
N LEU A 364 27.19 24.64 -1.30
CA LEU A 364 26.71 23.98 -0.08
C LEU A 364 27.15 24.69 1.20
N LEU A 365 28.39 25.22 1.23
CA LEU A 365 28.98 25.78 2.44
C LEU A 365 28.65 27.27 2.65
N SER A 366 28.29 27.97 1.60
CA SER A 366 27.95 29.39 1.61
C SER A 366 26.88 29.66 0.53
N PRO A 367 25.68 29.04 0.67
CA PRO A 367 24.62 29.14 -0.32
C PRO A 367 24.16 30.59 -0.49
N THR A 368 23.65 30.90 -1.68
CA THR A 368 22.96 32.17 -1.94
C THR A 368 21.68 32.26 -1.11
N PRO A 369 21.11 33.46 -0.88
CA PRO A 369 19.84 33.61 -0.16
C PRO A 369 18.69 32.77 -0.73
N GLU A 370 18.70 32.53 -2.05
CA GLU A 370 17.73 31.69 -2.76
C GLU A 370 17.86 30.20 -2.41
N LEU A 371 19.09 29.74 -2.14
CA LEU A 371 19.38 28.34 -1.85
C LEU A 371 19.44 28.03 -0.35
N LEU A 372 19.61 29.06 0.48
CA LEU A 372 19.72 28.94 1.93
C LEU A 372 18.61 28.08 2.58
N PRO A 373 17.32 28.17 2.17
CA PRO A 373 16.26 27.35 2.76
C PRO A 373 16.41 25.83 2.52
N TYR A 374 17.17 25.42 1.51
CA TYR A 374 17.36 24.00 1.17
C TYR A 374 18.54 23.35 1.91
N PHE A 375 19.33 24.14 2.63
CA PHE A 375 20.47 23.65 3.41
C PHE A 375 20.38 24.07 4.88
N PRO A 376 19.30 23.67 5.60
CA PRO A 376 19.18 24.00 7.02
C PRO A 376 20.21 23.22 7.86
N ASP A 377 20.71 23.85 8.91
CA ASP A 377 21.61 23.18 9.87
C ASP A 377 20.86 22.14 10.72
N ASP A 378 19.59 22.41 11.03
CA ASP A 378 18.68 21.58 11.81
C ASP A 378 17.30 21.51 11.14
N PHE A 379 16.61 20.38 11.27
CA PHE A 379 15.25 20.17 10.76
C PHE A 379 14.43 19.31 11.72
N GLU A 380 13.11 19.50 11.70
CA GLU A 380 12.20 18.70 12.52
C GLU A 380 11.88 17.37 11.85
N VAL A 381 11.81 16.30 12.65
CA VAL A 381 11.42 14.97 12.19
C VAL A 381 10.16 14.57 12.93
N ASP A 382 9.06 14.35 12.19
CA ASP A 382 7.86 13.77 12.75
C ASP A 382 8.06 12.27 12.98
N MET A 383 7.89 11.85 14.23
CA MET A 383 8.10 10.45 14.66
C MET A 383 6.79 9.64 14.67
N GLU A 384 5.68 10.17 14.14
CA GLU A 384 4.46 9.39 13.97
C GLU A 384 4.70 8.21 13.02
N GLY A 385 4.23 7.01 13.39
CA GLY A 385 4.45 5.76 12.63
C GLY A 385 5.76 5.02 12.94
N CYS A 386 6.78 5.66 13.53
CA CYS A 386 8.06 4.99 13.82
C CYS A 386 7.94 3.82 14.83
N THR A 387 8.51 2.67 14.45
CA THR A 387 8.48 1.37 15.16
C THR A 387 8.95 1.44 16.62
N VAL A 388 9.90 2.33 16.93
CA VAL A 388 10.45 2.54 18.28
C VAL A 388 9.36 2.92 19.30
N ARG A 389 8.27 3.55 18.86
CA ARG A 389 7.11 3.86 19.72
C ARG A 389 6.05 2.76 19.70
N LYS A 390 5.92 1.99 18.60
CA LYS A 390 4.95 0.90 18.47
C LYS A 390 5.33 -0.30 19.35
N GLU A 391 6.61 -0.64 19.47
CA GLU A 391 7.10 -1.65 20.42
C GLU A 391 6.75 -1.27 21.87
N ARG A 392 7.00 -0.01 22.26
CA ARG A 392 6.59 0.51 23.58
C ARG A 392 5.08 0.52 23.80
N ARG A 393 4.26 0.61 22.75
CA ARG A 393 2.79 0.53 22.83
C ARG A 393 2.30 -0.91 22.91
N LYS A 394 2.94 -1.83 22.18
CA LYS A 394 2.66 -3.27 22.19
C LYS A 394 3.07 -3.89 23.52
N GLU A 395 4.27 -3.58 24.03
CA GLU A 395 4.72 -3.96 25.38
C GLU A 395 3.75 -3.46 26.45
N LYS A 396 3.30 -2.21 26.37
CA LYS A 396 2.30 -1.68 27.32
C LYS A 396 0.93 -2.32 27.20
N ARG A 397 0.53 -2.77 26.00
CA ARG A 397 -0.74 -3.48 25.77
C ARG A 397 -0.67 -4.92 26.28
N ASP A 398 0.47 -5.58 26.07
CA ASP A 398 0.72 -6.94 26.52
C ASP A 398 0.93 -7.01 28.05
N ASP A 399 1.59 -6.02 28.66
CA ASP A 399 1.66 -5.90 30.13
C ASP A 399 0.29 -5.64 30.75
N LYS A 400 -0.53 -4.77 30.16
CA LYS A 400 -1.89 -4.51 30.67
C LYS A 400 -2.80 -5.74 30.52
N ASN A 401 -2.64 -6.52 29.45
CA ASN A 401 -3.35 -7.79 29.28
C ASN A 401 -2.84 -8.89 30.23
N ARG A 402 -1.54 -8.90 30.58
CA ARG A 402 -0.97 -9.82 31.59
C ARG A 402 -1.41 -9.46 33.01
N GLU A 403 -1.51 -8.18 33.35
CA GLU A 403 -2.05 -7.73 34.63
C GLU A 403 -3.55 -8.06 34.78
N ASN A 404 -4.33 -7.99 33.70
CA ASN A 404 -5.74 -8.35 33.71
C ASN A 404 -6.01 -9.86 33.67
N ALA A 405 -5.04 -10.68 33.24
CA ALA A 405 -5.16 -12.14 33.17
C ALA A 405 -4.83 -12.86 34.49
N ASN A 406 -4.37 -12.15 35.53
CA ASN A 406 -4.04 -12.76 36.82
C ASN A 406 -4.47 -11.88 38.02
N PRO A 407 -5.76 -11.91 38.42
CA PRO A 407 -6.29 -11.08 39.49
C PRO A 407 -5.80 -11.45 40.90
N GLU A 408 -5.12 -12.59 41.09
CA GLU A 408 -4.72 -13.09 42.42
C GLU A 408 -3.39 -12.53 42.97
N ARG A 409 -2.72 -11.61 42.28
CA ARG A 409 -1.46 -10.99 42.76
C ARG A 409 -1.59 -9.63 43.45
N ARG A 410 -2.81 -9.10 43.62
CA ARG A 410 -3.04 -7.78 44.24
C ARG A 410 -3.33 -7.82 45.75
N GLU A 411 -3.41 -9.00 46.36
CA GLU A 411 -3.55 -9.14 47.80
C GLU A 411 -2.44 -10.02 48.37
N LEU A 412 -1.26 -9.41 48.63
CA LEU A 412 -0.26 -9.88 49.59
C LEU A 412 0.63 -8.72 50.02
#